data_AF-A0A5A7NKN7-F1
#
_entry.id   AF-A0A5A7NKN7-F1
#
_cell.length_a   1.000
_cell.length_b   1.000
_cell.length_c   1.000
_cell.angle_alpha   90.00
_cell.angle_beta   90.00
_cell.angle_gamma   90.00
#
_symmetry.space_group_name_H-M   'P 1'
#
loop_
_entity.id
_entity.type
_entity.pdbx_description
1 polymer ?
#
loop_
_entity_poly.entity_id
_entity_poly.type
_entity_poly.pdbx_seq_one_letter_code
_entity_poly.pdbx_strand_id
1 'polypeptide(L)' 'MTDESWNIFGNIIYSPVPPLDLGIEYMYANRELENGAADNLQKIQVSAKYKF' A
#
# COMPACT_ATOMS: atom_id res chain seq x y z
N MET A 1 -16.06 13.75 -19.04
CA MET A 1 -15.73 13.85 -17.62
C MET A 1 -14.71 12.76 -17.36
N THR A 2 -13.54 13.12 -16.85
CA THR A 2 -12.45 12.16 -16.63
C THR A 2 -12.33 11.99 -15.13
N ASP A 3 -12.84 10.88 -14.60
CA ASP A 3 -12.55 10.48 -13.24
C ASP A 3 -11.02 10.29 -13.12
N GLU A 4 -10.34 11.16 -12.37
CA GLU A 4 -8.93 11.00 -12.07
C GLU A 4 -8.79 10.19 -10.78
N SER A 5 -8.26 8.98 -10.90
CA SER A 5 -7.92 8.13 -9.75
C SER A 5 -6.42 7.90 -9.75
N TRP A 6 -5.76 8.23 -8.65
CA TRP A 6 -4.33 7.98 -8.49
C TRP A 6 -4.05 7.24 -7.18
N ASN A 7 -2.99 6.44 -7.20
CA ASN A 7 -2.51 5.70 -6.05
C ASN A 7 -1.00 5.86 -5.91
N ILE A 8 -0.54 5.81 -4.67
CA ILE A 8 0.86 5.71 -4.30
C ILE A 8 1.02 4.57 -3.32
N PHE A 9 2.02 3.75 -3.52
CA PHE A 9 2.38 2.67 -2.61
C PHE A 9 3.88 2.70 -2.31
N GLY A 10 4.21 2.45 -1.05
CA GLY A 10 5.58 2.28 -0.58
C GLY A 10 5.70 0.91 0.06
N ASN A 11 6.73 0.16 -0.33
CA ASN A 11 7.13 -1.07 0.36
C ASN A 11 8.49 -0.85 1.00
N ILE A 12 8.66 -1.44 2.18
CA ILE A 12 9.94 -1.59 2.84
C ILE A 12 10.05 -3.06 3.21
N ILE A 13 11.10 -3.71 2.72
CA ILE A 13 11.45 -5.08 3.07
C ILE A 13 12.81 -5.06 3.76
N TYR A 14 12.85 -5.63 4.95
CA TYR A 14 14.04 -5.77 5.77
C TYR A 14 14.31 -7.25 6.07
N SER A 15 15.51 -7.70 5.73
CA SER A 15 15.96 -9.08 5.97
C SER A 15 17.03 -9.09 7.07
N PRO A 16 16.67 -9.20 8.36
CA PRO A 16 17.65 -9.24 9.45
C PRO A 16 18.57 -10.45 9.38
N VAL A 17 18.05 -11.58 8.89
CA VAL A 17 18.79 -12.84 8.70
C VAL A 17 18.34 -13.49 7.38
N PRO A 18 19.19 -14.31 6.72
CA PRO A 18 18.86 -14.91 5.42
C PRO A 18 17.50 -15.64 5.33
N PRO A 19 17.03 -16.37 6.37
CA PRO A 19 15.75 -17.06 6.28
C PRO A 19 14.54 -16.17 6.61
N LEU A 20 14.72 -14.93 7.06
CA LEU A 20 13.64 -14.07 7.54
C LEU A 20 13.57 -12.76 6.76
N ASP A 21 12.46 -12.52 6.08
CA ASP A 21 12.11 -11.22 5.50
C ASP A 21 10.94 -10.62 6.28
N LEU A 22 11.06 -9.36 6.68
CA LEU A 22 9.99 -8.57 7.29
C LEU A 22 9.58 -7.47 6.30
N GLY A 23 8.30 -7.36 6.01
CA GLY A 23 7.76 -6.37 5.09
C GLY A 23 6.77 -5.44 5.78
N ILE A 24 6.85 -4.16 5.45
CA ILE A 24 5.79 -3.19 5.72
C ILE A 24 5.44 -2.49 4.42
N GLU A 25 4.15 -2.37 4.17
CA GLU A 25 3.61 -1.74 2.97
C GLU A 25 2.56 -0.71 3.38
N TYR A 26 2.66 0.45 2.75
CA TYR A 26 1.73 1.56 2.91
C TYR A 26 1.15 1.91 1.55
N MET A 27 -0.17 1.93 1.44
CA MET A 27 -0.90 2.30 0.23
C MET A 27 -1.83 3.46 0.55
N TYR A 28 -1.75 4.51 -0.27
CA TYR A 28 -2.67 5.63 -0.26
C TYR A 28 -3.25 5.78 -1.67
N ALA A 29 -4.56 5.69 -1.79
CA ALA A 29 -5.27 5.93 -3.03
C ALA A 29 -6.36 6.98 -2.80
N ASN A 30 -6.39 7.98 -3.66
CA ASN A 30 -7.44 8.99 -3.66
C ASN A 30 -8.27 8.82 -4.93
N ARG A 31 -9.60 8.74 -4.74
CA ARG A 31 -10.56 8.72 -5.83
C ARG A 31 -11.54 9.87 -5.64
N GLU A 32 -11.53 10.81 -6.57
CA GLU A 32 -12.60 11.79 -6.68
C GLU A 32 -13.72 11.21 -7.56
N LEU A 33 -14.94 11.14 -7.03
CA LEU A 33 -16.15 10.83 -7.80
C LEU A 33 -16.78 12.15 -8.26
N GLU A 34 -17.33 12.17 -9.48
CA GLU A 34 -18.03 13.34 -10.07
C GLU A 34 -19.13 13.96 -9.19
N ASN A 35 -19.66 13.23 -8.20
CA ASN A 35 -20.71 13.73 -7.31
C ASN A 35 -20.19 14.51 -6.08
N GLY A 36 -18.88 14.78 -5.99
CA GLY A 36 -18.25 15.45 -4.86
C GLY A 36 -17.91 14.55 -3.67
N ALA A 37 -18.16 13.24 -3.76
CA ALA A 37 -17.67 12.27 -2.79
C ALA A 37 -16.21 11.90 -3.12
N ALA A 38 -15.27 12.50 -2.41
CA ALA A 38 -13.89 12.03 -2.38
C ALA A 38 -13.79 10.83 -1.43
N ASP A 39 -13.39 9.68 -1.95
CA ASP A 39 -13.14 8.48 -1.17
C ASP A 39 -11.63 8.22 -1.07
N ASN A 40 -11.13 8.20 0.16
CA ASN A 40 -9.71 8.02 0.45
C ASN A 40 -9.49 6.61 0.97
N LEU A 41 -8.80 5.78 0.20
CA LEU A 41 -8.41 4.43 0.62
C LEU A 41 -6.99 4.46 1.17
N GLN A 42 -6.87 4.20 2.47
CA GLN A 42 -5.59 4.02 3.15
C GLN A 42 -5.47 2.59 3.66
N LYS A 43 -4.36 1.93 3.34
CA LYS A 43 -4.09 0.55 3.76
C LYS A 43 -2.66 0.42 4.27
N ILE A 44 -2.51 -0.21 5.42
CA ILE A 44 -1.21 -0.62 5.99
C ILE A 44 -1.18 -2.14 6.01
N GLN A 45 -0.09 -2.73 5.52
CA GLN A 45 0.09 -4.18 5.52
C GLN A 45 1.45 -4.51 6.11
N VAL A 46 1.45 -5.45 7.06
CA VAL A 46 2.67 -5.99 7.67
C VAL A 46 2.79 -7.46 7.25
N SER A 47 3.98 -7.87 6.85
CA SER A 47 4.25 -9.24 6.42
C SER A 47 5.55 -9.76 7.04
N ALA A 48 5.58 -11.07 7.26
CA ALA A 48 6.78 -11.80 7.65
C ALA A 48 6.86 -13.05 6.80
N LYS A 49 8.01 -13.28 6.17
CA LYS A 49 8.28 -14.45 5.33
C LYS A 49 9.46 -15.20 5.90
N TYR A 50 9.25 -16.48 6.18
CA TYR A 50 10.30 -17.40 6.58
C TYR A 50 10.61 -18.38 5.44
N LYS A 51 11.88 -18.52 5.07
CA LYS A 51 12.37 -19.45 4.04
C LYS A 51 12.99 -20.65 4.75
N PHE A 52 12.47 -21.84 4.43
CA PHE A 52 12.96 -23.14 4.88
C PHE A 52 13.80 -23.81 3.80
#